data_AF-A0A0U2IUT3-F1
#
_entry.id   AF-A0A0U2IUT3-F1
#
_cell.length_a   1.000
_cell.length_b   1.000
_cell.length_c   1.000
_cell.angle_alpha   90.00
_cell.angle_beta   90.00
_cell.angle_gamma   90.00
#
_symmetry.space_group_name_H-M   'P 1'
#
loop_
_entity.id
_entity.type
_entity.pdbx_description
1 polymer ?
#
loop_
_entity_poly.entity_id
_entity_poly.type
_entity_poly.pdbx_seq_one_letter_code
_entity_poly.pdbx_strand_id
1 'polypeptide(L)'
;MKYCIQCGKELKTGAKFCSACGKRQNQEQTETTTVETVLEKGAQIQSTINEQLKSNQTVQQLTKESKNYFSWLNSQIKGNNTNTEQASSIFGVINFLILSVVNSLAISRSMLRMDGYGAETVLSLFIENLFVIGIYFTLFGLVYFVASTKISKKKGSFIVKFSALFRSTSLAVYISLGAFVCSFLIRDSYMIVMGLLCLVALMVSFSFTDHLWKREDILSRFGLTLLVLLGSFVVIFLLFNLVGGSKLLELFLENLK
;
A
#
# COMPACT_ATOMS: atom_id res chain seq x y z
N MET A 1 -56.82 -30.55 -2.77
CA MET A 1 -55.57 -30.55 -3.57
C MET A 1 -55.36 -29.14 -4.12
N LYS A 2 -54.14 -28.59 -4.06
CA LYS A 2 -53.85 -27.20 -4.52
C LYS A 2 -52.99 -27.28 -5.77
N TYR A 3 -53.31 -26.52 -6.81
CA TYR A 3 -52.56 -26.48 -8.06
C TYR A 3 -51.76 -25.18 -8.19
N CYS A 4 -50.65 -25.24 -8.90
CA CYS A 4 -49.81 -24.07 -9.15
C CYS A 4 -50.53 -23.04 -10.01
N ILE A 5 -50.54 -21.77 -9.56
CA ILE A 5 -51.17 -20.64 -10.27
C ILE A 5 -50.57 -20.33 -11.65
N GLN A 6 -49.43 -20.93 -12.01
CA GLN A 6 -48.76 -20.64 -13.28
C GLN A 6 -48.63 -21.85 -14.20
N CYS A 7 -48.36 -23.05 -13.69
CA CYS A 7 -48.13 -24.22 -14.53
C CYS A 7 -49.16 -25.34 -14.34
N GLY A 8 -50.16 -25.16 -13.46
CA GLY A 8 -51.25 -26.11 -13.25
C GLY A 8 -50.84 -27.45 -12.61
N LYS A 9 -49.57 -27.65 -12.26
CA LYS A 9 -49.13 -28.87 -11.56
C LYS A 9 -49.59 -28.89 -10.11
N GLU A 10 -49.87 -30.09 -9.61
CA GLU A 10 -50.31 -30.31 -8.23
C GLU A 10 -49.18 -29.98 -7.25
N LEU A 11 -49.55 -29.31 -6.16
CA LEU A 11 -48.66 -28.89 -5.09
C LEU A 11 -48.92 -29.71 -3.84
N LYS A 12 -47.83 -30.11 -3.16
CA LYS A 12 -47.91 -30.67 -1.82
C LYS A 12 -48.56 -29.66 -0.86
N THR A 13 -49.38 -30.15 0.06
CA THR A 13 -50.05 -29.33 1.09
C THR A 13 -49.02 -28.50 1.88
N GLY A 14 -49.19 -27.18 1.88
CA GLY A 14 -48.28 -26.22 2.54
C GLY A 14 -47.10 -25.71 1.69
N ALA A 15 -46.96 -26.13 0.43
CA ALA A 15 -45.87 -25.68 -0.43
C ALA A 15 -45.95 -24.16 -0.75
N LYS A 16 -44.96 -23.40 -0.27
CA LYS A 16 -44.81 -21.95 -0.52
C LYS A 16 -44.35 -21.63 -1.95
N PHE A 17 -43.72 -22.59 -2.63
CA PHE A 17 -43.20 -22.48 -4.00
C PHE A 17 -43.54 -23.75 -4.80
N CYS A 18 -43.73 -23.62 -6.11
CA CYS A 18 -43.95 -24.75 -7.00
C CYS A 18 -42.63 -25.49 -7.26
N SER A 19 -42.58 -26.80 -6.99
CA SER A 19 -41.41 -27.63 -7.25
C SER A 19 -41.10 -27.84 -8.73
N ALA A 20 -42.05 -27.55 -9.63
CA ALA A 20 -41.89 -27.76 -11.06
C ALA A 20 -41.51 -26.50 -11.84
N CYS A 21 -41.95 -25.31 -11.41
CA CYS A 21 -41.67 -24.04 -12.11
C CYS A 21 -41.04 -22.97 -11.21
N GLY A 22 -40.82 -23.26 -9.92
CA GLY A 22 -40.19 -22.35 -8.96
C GLY A 22 -41.07 -21.21 -8.46
N LYS A 23 -42.29 -21.01 -9.00
CA LYS A 23 -43.11 -19.83 -8.66
C LYS A 23 -43.67 -19.89 -7.24
N ARG A 24 -43.59 -18.77 -6.51
CA ARG A 24 -44.17 -18.59 -5.16
C ARG A 24 -45.70 -18.61 -5.22
N GLN A 25 -46.35 -19.26 -4.25
CA GLN A 25 -47.79 -19.57 -4.24
C GLN A 25 -48.57 -18.86 -3.11
N ASN A 26 -47.89 -18.01 -2.33
CA ASN A 26 -48.51 -17.16 -1.32
C ASN A 26 -48.59 -15.74 -1.87
N GLN A 27 -49.80 -15.29 -2.19
CA GLN A 27 -50.14 -13.88 -2.34
C GLN A 27 -50.62 -13.37 -0.98
N GLU A 28 -49.69 -12.90 -0.14
CA GLU A 28 -50.00 -11.80 0.77
C GLU A 28 -49.57 -10.53 0.04
N GLN A 29 -50.39 -9.48 0.16
CA GLN A 29 -50.37 -8.24 -0.60
C GLN A 29 -48.98 -7.80 -1.05
N THR A 30 -48.79 -7.83 -2.36
CA THR A 30 -47.77 -7.07 -3.06
C THR A 30 -48.10 -5.59 -2.92
N GLU A 31 -47.48 -4.89 -1.98
CA GLU A 31 -47.07 -3.52 -2.29
C GLU A 31 -46.07 -3.62 -3.43
N THR A 32 -46.50 -3.20 -4.62
CA THR A 32 -45.66 -3.17 -5.82
C THR A 32 -44.54 -2.16 -5.60
N THR A 33 -43.44 -2.62 -5.00
CA THR A 33 -42.19 -1.86 -5.03
C THR A 33 -41.60 -2.06 -6.42
N THR A 34 -41.86 -1.11 -7.31
CA THR A 34 -41.21 -1.00 -8.62
C THR A 34 -39.69 -0.88 -8.43
N VAL A 35 -38.91 -1.40 -9.38
CA VAL A 35 -37.44 -1.28 -9.37
C VAL A 35 -37.00 0.19 -9.25
N GLU A 36 -37.81 1.12 -9.77
CA GLU A 36 -37.65 2.57 -9.62
C GLU A 36 -37.71 3.05 -8.17
N THR A 37 -38.64 2.56 -7.33
CA THR A 37 -38.75 2.98 -5.93
C THR A 37 -37.62 2.44 -5.04
N VAL A 38 -37.01 1.30 -5.41
CA VAL A 38 -35.78 0.80 -4.74
C VAL A 38 -34.56 1.60 -5.18
N LEU A 39 -34.45 1.96 -6.47
CA LEU A 39 -33.35 2.78 -6.98
C LEU A 39 -33.38 4.20 -6.40
N GLU A 40 -34.57 4.80 -6.30
CA GLU A 40 -34.77 6.16 -5.82
C GLU A 40 -34.55 6.27 -4.30
N LYS A 41 -35.01 5.29 -3.51
CA LYS A 41 -34.65 5.18 -2.08
C LYS A 41 -33.16 4.89 -1.90
N GLY A 42 -32.55 4.04 -2.74
CA GLY A 42 -31.11 3.80 -2.71
C GLY A 42 -30.30 5.08 -3.00
N ALA A 43 -30.73 5.87 -3.99
CA ALA A 43 -30.12 7.14 -4.34
C ALA A 43 -30.31 8.21 -3.24
N GLN A 44 -31.48 8.27 -2.60
CA GLN A 44 -31.72 9.16 -1.46
C GLN A 44 -30.93 8.76 -0.22
N ILE A 45 -30.83 7.47 0.09
CA ILE A 45 -30.00 6.99 1.21
C ILE A 45 -28.52 7.32 0.94
N GLN A 46 -28.04 7.14 -0.29
CA GLN A 46 -26.69 7.51 -0.68
C GLN A 46 -26.45 9.04 -0.60
N SER A 47 -27.44 9.86 -0.98
CA SER A 47 -27.32 11.32 -0.94
C SER A 47 -27.33 11.84 0.49
N THR A 48 -28.22 11.33 1.36
CA THR A 48 -28.27 11.69 2.79
C THR A 48 -27.00 11.25 3.51
N ILE A 49 -26.47 10.05 3.24
CA ILE A 49 -25.19 9.58 3.80
C ILE A 49 -24.04 10.48 3.33
N ASN A 50 -24.00 10.86 2.04
CA ASN A 50 -22.99 11.76 1.51
C ASN A 50 -23.07 13.17 2.10
N GLU A 51 -24.27 13.68 2.37
CA GLU A 51 -24.49 14.97 3.02
C GLU A 51 -24.06 14.95 4.48
N GLN A 52 -24.38 13.86 5.20
CA GLN A 52 -23.92 13.66 6.58
C GLN A 52 -22.39 13.50 6.65
N LEU A 53 -21.76 12.76 5.73
CA LEU A 53 -20.30 12.69 5.63
C LEU A 53 -19.69 14.05 5.30
N LYS A 54 -20.31 14.84 4.42
CA LYS A 54 -19.86 16.20 4.10
C LYS A 54 -19.96 17.14 5.29
N SER A 55 -20.97 16.99 6.15
CA SER A 55 -21.16 17.83 7.34
C SER A 55 -20.25 17.45 8.51
N ASN A 56 -19.65 16.25 8.48
CA ASN A 56 -18.79 15.77 9.53
C ASN A 56 -17.42 16.46 9.48
N GLN A 57 -17.12 17.29 10.49
CA GLN A 57 -15.86 18.03 10.60
C GLN A 57 -14.62 17.13 10.52
N THR A 58 -14.70 15.89 11.02
CA THR A 58 -13.60 14.92 10.95
C THR A 58 -13.34 14.49 9.52
N VAL A 59 -14.40 14.23 8.75
CA VAL A 59 -14.30 13.85 7.33
C VAL A 59 -13.79 15.02 6.49
N GLN A 60 -14.25 16.25 6.76
CA GLN A 60 -13.75 17.45 6.09
C GLN A 60 -12.25 17.67 6.39
N GLN A 61 -11.84 17.51 7.65
CA GLN A 61 -10.45 17.64 8.05
C GLN A 61 -9.57 16.56 7.40
N LEU A 62 -9.97 15.29 7.44
CA LEU A 62 -9.27 14.20 6.76
C LEU A 62 -9.18 14.41 5.23
N THR A 63 -10.24 14.93 4.62
CA THR A 63 -10.27 15.27 3.20
C THR A 63 -9.30 16.41 2.88
N LYS A 64 -9.22 17.42 3.74
CA LYS A 64 -8.29 18.54 3.60
C LYS A 64 -6.84 18.06 3.76
N GLU A 65 -6.56 17.29 4.81
CA GLU A 65 -5.21 16.78 5.08
C GLU A 65 -4.72 15.80 4.00
N SER A 66 -5.59 14.94 3.48
CA SER A 66 -5.22 14.04 2.37
C SER A 66 -4.93 14.82 1.07
N LYS A 67 -5.76 15.81 0.71
CA LYS A 67 -5.48 16.71 -0.42
C LYS A 67 -4.18 17.48 -0.24
N ASN A 68 -3.91 17.97 0.96
CA ASN A 68 -2.66 18.64 1.29
C ASN A 68 -1.46 17.71 1.09
N TYR A 69 -1.55 16.47 1.58
CA TYR A 69 -0.49 15.49 1.41
C TYR A 69 -0.20 15.18 -0.07
N PHE A 70 -1.21 14.88 -0.90
CA PHE A 70 -0.98 14.56 -2.31
C PHE A 70 -0.51 15.78 -3.12
N SER A 71 -1.01 16.98 -2.80
CA SER A 71 -0.53 18.22 -3.40
C SER A 71 0.94 18.46 -3.07
N TRP A 72 1.33 18.26 -1.81
CA TRP A 72 2.71 18.30 -1.36
C TRP A 72 3.57 17.23 -2.03
N LEU A 73 3.10 15.99 -2.10
CA LEU A 73 3.84 14.88 -2.71
C LEU A 73 4.17 15.18 -4.17
N ASN A 74 3.20 15.72 -4.91
CA ASN A 74 3.39 16.11 -6.30
C ASN A 74 4.30 17.34 -6.46
N SER A 75 4.27 18.29 -5.51
CA SER A 75 5.16 19.47 -5.55
C SER A 75 6.63 19.08 -5.31
N GLN A 76 6.89 18.10 -4.45
CA GLN A 76 8.24 17.58 -4.23
C GLN A 76 8.85 16.97 -5.49
N ILE A 77 8.06 16.25 -6.29
CA ILE A 77 8.54 15.61 -7.54
C ILE A 77 8.83 16.66 -8.61
N LYS A 78 8.02 17.72 -8.67
CA LYS A 78 8.21 18.82 -9.64
C LYS A 78 9.36 19.76 -9.27
N GLY A 79 10.03 19.54 -8.13
CA GLY A 79 11.11 20.42 -7.64
C GLY A 79 10.64 21.83 -7.29
N ASN A 80 9.33 22.06 -7.16
CA ASN A 80 8.78 23.38 -6.89
C ASN A 80 8.73 23.62 -5.37
N ASN A 81 9.80 24.22 -4.84
CA ASN A 81 10.00 24.49 -3.40
C ASN A 81 9.16 25.67 -2.86
N THR A 82 8.16 26.14 -3.61
CA THR A 82 7.39 27.35 -3.25
C THR A 82 6.34 27.10 -2.15
N ASN A 83 5.98 25.84 -1.87
CA ASN A 83 5.00 25.47 -0.83
C ASN A 83 5.60 24.68 0.36
N THR A 84 6.94 24.60 0.46
CA THR A 84 7.62 23.75 1.46
C THR A 84 7.49 24.24 2.90
N GLU A 85 7.08 25.49 3.13
CA GLU A 85 6.88 26.05 4.46
C GLU A 85 5.60 25.57 5.15
N GLN A 86 4.61 25.09 4.39
CA GLN A 86 3.33 24.57 4.92
C GLN A 86 3.30 23.04 5.04
N ALA A 87 4.40 22.38 4.68
CA ALA A 87 4.51 20.93 4.78
C ALA A 87 4.62 20.53 6.25
N SER A 88 3.58 19.87 6.77
CA SER A 88 3.62 19.35 8.13
C SER A 88 4.84 18.43 8.29
N SER A 89 5.50 18.52 9.44
CA SER A 89 6.68 17.70 9.75
C SER A 89 6.36 16.20 9.70
N ILE A 90 5.10 15.79 9.63
CA ILE A 90 4.69 14.38 9.60
C ILE A 90 4.70 13.76 8.20
N PHE A 91 4.72 14.54 7.11
CA PHE A 91 4.54 13.98 5.75
C PHE A 91 5.62 12.98 5.33
N GLY A 92 6.87 13.11 5.81
CA GLY A 92 7.89 12.08 5.59
C GLY A 92 7.56 10.76 6.32
N VAL A 93 6.98 10.83 7.51
CA VAL A 93 6.47 9.64 8.21
C VAL A 93 5.33 8.99 7.44
N ILE A 94 4.45 9.80 6.84
CA ILE A 94 3.38 9.30 5.95
C ILE A 94 3.98 8.58 4.73
N ASN A 95 5.01 9.14 4.09
CA ASN A 95 5.72 8.46 2.99
C ASN A 95 6.26 7.11 3.46
N PHE A 96 6.92 7.04 4.61
CA PHE A 96 7.41 5.78 5.19
C PHE A 96 6.28 4.75 5.39
N LEU A 97 5.14 5.16 5.94
CA LEU A 97 4.00 4.26 6.16
C LEU A 97 3.42 3.75 4.84
N ILE A 98 3.23 4.63 3.86
CA ILE A 98 2.71 4.25 2.54
C ILE A 98 3.68 3.30 1.83
N LEU A 99 4.98 3.62 1.83
CA LEU A 99 6.00 2.74 1.26
C LEU A 99 5.98 1.36 1.94
N SER A 100 5.87 1.32 3.27
CA SER A 100 5.83 0.05 4.00
C SER A 100 4.60 -0.77 3.62
N VAL A 101 3.40 -0.18 3.68
CA VAL A 101 2.14 -0.89 3.42
C VAL A 101 2.02 -1.31 1.96
N VAL A 102 2.27 -0.39 1.02
CA VAL A 102 2.03 -0.64 -0.41
C VAL A 102 3.01 -1.67 -0.97
N ASN A 103 4.30 -1.58 -0.62
CA ASN A 103 5.29 -2.58 -1.07
C ASN A 103 4.99 -3.97 -0.46
N SER A 104 4.62 -4.02 0.82
CA SER A 104 4.28 -5.30 1.47
C SER A 104 3.10 -5.97 0.79
N LEU A 105 2.07 -5.19 0.43
CA LEU A 105 0.90 -5.69 -0.26
C LEU A 105 1.23 -6.16 -1.70
N ALA A 106 2.08 -5.41 -2.40
CA ALA A 106 2.54 -5.77 -3.75
C ALA A 106 3.31 -7.10 -3.76
N ILE A 107 4.25 -7.28 -2.82
CA ILE A 107 5.07 -8.50 -2.69
C ILE A 107 4.19 -9.69 -2.28
N SER A 108 3.34 -9.51 -1.27
CA SER A 108 2.49 -10.61 -0.78
C SER A 108 1.56 -11.12 -1.86
N ARG A 109 1.02 -10.21 -2.68
CA ARG A 109 0.16 -10.59 -3.79
C ARG A 109 0.91 -11.34 -4.90
N SER A 110 2.15 -10.92 -5.19
CA SER A 110 2.97 -11.53 -6.24
C SER A 110 3.56 -12.88 -5.80
N MET A 111 3.92 -13.03 -4.52
CA MET A 111 4.41 -14.29 -3.95
C MET A 111 3.37 -15.42 -3.99
N LEU A 112 2.08 -15.13 -3.79
CA LEU A 112 1.02 -16.14 -3.90
C LEU A 112 0.88 -16.77 -5.29
N ARG A 113 1.45 -16.13 -6.31
CA ARG A 113 1.45 -16.66 -7.68
C ARG A 113 2.69 -17.52 -7.97
N MET A 114 3.65 -17.60 -7.03
CA MET A 114 4.83 -18.45 -7.13
C MET A 114 4.53 -19.87 -6.67
N ASP A 115 5.16 -20.83 -7.35
CA ASP A 115 5.12 -22.23 -6.94
C ASP A 115 5.71 -22.39 -5.53
N GLY A 116 4.99 -23.10 -4.67
CA GLY A 116 5.38 -23.35 -3.28
C GLY A 116 4.71 -22.45 -2.22
N TYR A 117 3.97 -21.41 -2.61
CA TYR A 117 3.22 -20.52 -1.69
C TYR A 117 1.70 -20.64 -1.80
N GLY A 118 1.17 -21.56 -2.61
CA GLY A 118 -0.27 -21.70 -2.87
C GLY A 118 -1.12 -22.10 -1.65
N ALA A 119 -0.51 -22.57 -0.56
CA ALA A 119 -1.19 -22.91 0.69
C ALA A 119 -1.27 -21.73 1.68
N GLU A 120 -0.50 -20.67 1.45
CA GLU A 120 -0.45 -19.51 2.34
C GLU A 120 -1.59 -18.53 2.06
N THR A 121 -1.96 -17.76 3.08
CA THR A 121 -2.96 -16.70 2.94
C THR A 121 -2.30 -15.36 2.59
N VAL A 122 -3.00 -14.53 1.81
CA VAL A 122 -2.56 -13.15 1.49
C VAL A 122 -2.23 -12.37 2.75
N LEU A 123 -3.05 -12.53 3.80
CA LEU A 123 -2.91 -11.79 5.04
C LEU A 123 -1.65 -12.20 5.82
N SER A 124 -1.34 -13.49 5.88
CA SER A 124 -0.13 -14.02 6.54
C SER A 124 1.12 -13.41 5.90
N LEU A 125 1.25 -13.56 4.57
CA LEU A 125 2.37 -13.01 3.80
C LEU A 125 2.43 -11.48 3.92
N PHE A 126 1.29 -10.79 3.93
CA PHE A 126 1.23 -9.34 4.10
C PHE A 126 1.79 -8.90 5.44
N ILE A 127 1.38 -9.54 6.53
CA ILE A 127 1.86 -9.20 7.88
C ILE A 127 3.36 -9.45 7.97
N GLU A 128 3.85 -10.59 7.48
CA GLU A 128 5.26 -10.92 7.45
C GLU A 128 6.08 -9.87 6.69
N ASN A 129 5.69 -9.58 5.44
CA ASN A 129 6.36 -8.58 4.61
C ASN A 129 6.29 -7.17 5.21
N LEU A 130 5.18 -6.82 5.87
CA LEU A 130 5.01 -5.54 6.55
C LEU A 130 6.02 -5.36 7.68
N PHE A 131 6.23 -6.39 8.50
CA PHE A 131 7.24 -6.34 9.55
C PHE A 131 8.64 -6.25 8.97
N VAL A 132 8.95 -7.06 7.96
CA VAL A 132 10.26 -7.08 7.31
C VAL A 132 10.61 -5.71 6.72
N ILE A 133 9.70 -5.12 5.93
CA ILE A 133 9.91 -3.80 5.30
C ILE A 133 9.88 -2.67 6.34
N GLY A 134 9.00 -2.76 7.34
CA GLY A 134 8.93 -1.79 8.42
C GLY A 134 10.23 -1.74 9.23
N ILE A 135 10.77 -2.91 9.59
CA ILE A 135 12.06 -3.04 10.29
C ILE A 135 13.19 -2.50 9.41
N TYR A 136 13.20 -2.85 8.11
CA TYR A 136 14.18 -2.35 7.15
C TYR A 136 14.29 -0.82 7.17
N PHE A 137 13.18 -0.14 6.88
CA PHE A 137 13.17 1.32 6.80
C PHE A 137 13.42 1.98 8.17
N THR A 138 13.00 1.35 9.27
CA THR A 138 13.27 1.85 10.62
C THR A 138 14.76 1.77 10.95
N LEU A 139 15.40 0.62 10.71
CA LEU A 139 16.84 0.45 10.90
C LEU A 139 17.63 1.42 10.02
N PHE A 140 17.23 1.58 8.76
CA PHE A 140 17.85 2.53 7.86
C PHE A 140 17.70 3.98 8.36
N GLY A 141 16.51 4.35 8.85
CA GLY A 141 16.26 5.64 9.48
C GLY A 141 17.08 5.87 10.75
N LEU A 142 17.31 4.83 11.57
CA LEU A 142 18.18 4.88 12.74
C LEU A 142 19.64 5.09 12.36
N VAL A 143 20.15 4.36 11.36
CA VAL A 143 21.50 4.55 10.83
C VAL A 143 21.66 5.98 10.32
N TYR A 144 20.68 6.52 9.59
CA TYR A 144 20.67 7.92 9.16
C TYR A 144 20.66 8.90 10.34
N PHE A 145 19.86 8.63 11.36
CA PHE A 145 19.83 9.50 12.54
C PHE A 145 21.19 9.53 13.25
N VAL A 146 21.82 8.38 13.46
CA VAL A 146 23.16 8.30 14.08
C VAL A 146 24.21 8.97 13.19
N ALA A 147 24.19 8.69 11.89
CA ALA A 147 25.11 9.30 10.94
C ALA A 147 24.95 10.83 10.93
N SER A 148 23.73 11.34 10.75
CA SER A 148 23.46 12.78 10.71
C SER A 148 23.70 13.50 12.05
N THR A 149 23.50 12.86 13.21
CA THR A 149 23.84 13.47 14.51
C THR A 149 25.34 13.53 14.72
N LYS A 150 26.07 12.45 14.42
CA LYS A 150 27.53 12.37 14.57
C LYS A 150 28.26 13.25 13.55
N ILE A 151 27.78 13.27 12.30
CA ILE A 151 28.41 13.98 11.18
C ILE A 151 28.06 15.47 11.21
N SER A 152 26.77 15.83 11.31
CA SER A 152 26.36 17.23 11.19
C SER A 152 26.55 18.04 12.47
N LYS A 153 26.92 17.41 13.60
CA LYS A 153 27.01 18.01 14.96
C LYS A 153 25.74 18.78 15.42
N LYS A 154 24.66 18.72 14.64
CA LYS A 154 23.36 19.34 14.93
C LYS A 154 22.50 18.37 15.71
N LYS A 155 22.16 18.78 16.94
CA LYS A 155 21.15 18.11 17.77
C LYS A 155 19.77 18.35 17.15
N GLY A 156 18.93 17.32 17.15
CA GLY A 156 17.57 17.38 16.65
C GLY A 156 16.82 16.10 16.99
N SER A 157 15.49 16.18 17.06
CA SER A 157 14.64 15.02 17.34
C SER A 157 14.75 13.97 16.23
N PHE A 158 14.69 12.69 16.61
CA PHE A 158 14.68 11.56 15.68
C PHE A 158 13.60 11.72 14.62
N ILE A 159 12.36 12.01 15.05
CA ILE A 159 11.20 12.12 14.14
C ILE A 159 11.39 13.19 13.08
N VAL A 160 12.01 14.32 13.43
CA VAL A 160 12.25 15.42 12.48
C VAL A 160 13.26 15.00 11.42
N LYS A 161 14.36 14.35 11.82
CA LYS A 161 15.39 13.86 10.89
C LYS A 161 14.88 12.68 10.07
N PHE A 162 14.15 11.77 10.67
CA PHE A 162 13.50 10.65 10.01
C PHE A 162 12.51 11.15 8.94
N SER A 163 11.65 12.10 9.29
CA SER A 163 10.73 12.70 8.32
C SER A 163 11.46 13.46 7.21
N ALA A 164 12.57 14.12 7.52
CA ALA A 164 13.39 14.79 6.50
C ALA A 164 14.00 13.80 5.49
N LEU A 165 14.40 12.61 5.93
CA LEU A 165 14.90 11.54 5.05
C LEU A 165 13.83 11.09 4.05
N PHE A 166 12.63 10.77 4.54
CA PHE A 166 11.53 10.27 3.70
C PHE A 166 10.76 11.37 2.96
N ARG A 167 11.06 12.65 3.20
CA ARG A 167 10.53 13.76 2.37
C ARG A 167 11.02 13.67 0.93
N SER A 168 12.31 13.40 0.75
CA SER A 168 12.95 13.30 -0.57
C SER A 168 12.53 12.02 -1.34
N THR A 169 11.88 11.06 -0.67
CA THR A 169 11.46 9.78 -1.26
C THR A 169 10.06 9.84 -1.88
N SER A 170 9.57 11.03 -2.22
CA SER A 170 8.23 11.24 -2.77
C SER A 170 8.02 10.51 -4.11
N LEU A 171 9.04 10.46 -4.97
CA LEU A 171 8.98 9.69 -6.23
C LEU A 171 8.86 8.18 -5.96
N ALA A 172 9.52 7.68 -4.91
CA ALA A 172 9.47 6.27 -4.55
C ALA A 172 8.05 5.81 -4.21
N VAL A 173 7.20 6.71 -3.66
CA VAL A 173 5.78 6.40 -3.39
C VAL A 173 5.04 6.02 -4.66
N TYR A 174 5.26 6.76 -5.76
CA TYR A 174 4.63 6.45 -7.04
C TYR A 174 5.16 5.16 -7.66
N ILE A 175 6.46 4.90 -7.52
CA ILE A 175 7.07 3.64 -7.98
C ILE A 175 6.44 2.45 -7.22
N SER A 176 6.26 2.57 -5.90
CA SER A 176 5.59 1.54 -5.09
C SER A 176 4.13 1.36 -5.45
N LEU A 177 3.39 2.44 -5.72
CA LEU A 177 2.01 2.35 -6.22
C LEU A 177 1.96 1.65 -7.59
N GLY A 178 2.92 1.95 -8.47
CA GLY A 178 3.08 1.26 -9.75
C GLY A 178 3.37 -0.23 -9.57
N ALA A 179 4.29 -0.59 -8.68
CA ALA A 179 4.59 -1.97 -8.33
C ALA A 179 3.35 -2.72 -7.81
N PHE A 180 2.56 -2.06 -6.97
CA PHE A 180 1.30 -2.60 -6.48
C PHE A 180 0.32 -2.86 -7.63
N VAL A 181 0.12 -1.91 -8.56
CA VAL A 181 -0.75 -2.13 -9.72
C VAL A 181 -0.22 -3.27 -10.62
N CYS A 182 1.09 -3.29 -10.90
CA CYS A 182 1.74 -4.36 -11.66
C CYS A 182 1.53 -5.75 -11.03
N SER A 183 1.46 -5.83 -9.69
CA SER A 183 1.21 -7.08 -8.98
C SER A 183 -0.13 -7.74 -9.36
N PHE A 184 -1.13 -6.95 -9.75
CA PHE A 184 -2.42 -7.46 -10.22
C PHE A 184 -2.41 -7.80 -11.70
N LEU A 185 -1.83 -6.92 -12.52
CA LEU A 185 -1.93 -6.99 -13.98
C LEU A 185 -1.08 -8.11 -14.61
N ILE A 186 0.09 -8.40 -14.06
CA ILE A 186 1.06 -9.34 -14.65
C ILE A 186 1.01 -10.67 -13.90
N ARG A 187 0.88 -11.80 -14.62
CA ARG A 187 0.78 -13.14 -14.01
C ARG A 187 2.03 -13.46 -13.18
N ASP A 188 3.22 -13.28 -13.76
CA ASP A 188 4.52 -13.52 -13.11
C ASP A 188 5.17 -12.21 -12.65
N SER A 189 4.42 -11.44 -11.86
CA SER A 189 4.80 -10.09 -11.45
C SER A 189 5.90 -10.04 -10.39
N TYR A 190 6.27 -11.16 -9.76
CA TYR A 190 7.18 -11.17 -8.60
C TYR A 190 8.54 -10.53 -8.90
N MET A 191 9.22 -10.93 -9.97
CA MET A 191 10.54 -10.37 -10.32
C MET A 191 10.46 -8.87 -10.62
N ILE A 192 9.38 -8.42 -11.26
CA ILE A 192 9.14 -7.00 -11.56
C ILE A 192 8.89 -6.22 -10.26
N VAL A 193 8.04 -6.74 -9.37
CA VAL A 193 7.74 -6.12 -8.07
C VAL A 193 9.01 -6.03 -7.23
N MET A 194 9.82 -7.07 -7.17
CA MET A 194 11.10 -7.06 -6.46
C MET A 194 12.11 -6.10 -7.09
N GLY A 195 12.19 -6.03 -8.42
CA GLY A 195 13.02 -5.04 -9.11
C GLY A 195 12.62 -3.60 -8.78
N LEU A 196 11.31 -3.31 -8.74
CA LEU A 196 10.78 -2.00 -8.35
C LEU A 196 11.01 -1.71 -6.86
N LEU A 197 10.96 -2.72 -5.98
CA LEU A 197 11.33 -2.58 -4.57
C LEU A 197 12.80 -2.21 -4.40
N CYS A 198 13.70 -2.89 -5.13
CA CYS A 198 15.12 -2.55 -5.15
C CYS A 198 15.35 -1.11 -5.62
N LEU A 199 14.62 -0.67 -6.65
CA LEU A 199 14.66 0.71 -7.11
C LEU A 199 14.20 1.70 -6.02
N VAL A 200 13.12 1.39 -5.30
CA VAL A 200 12.64 2.18 -4.16
C VAL A 200 13.71 2.27 -3.06
N ALA A 201 14.34 1.16 -2.70
CA ALA A 201 15.42 1.12 -1.70
C ALA A 201 16.65 1.95 -2.13
N LEU A 202 17.00 1.90 -3.42
CA LEU A 202 18.07 2.73 -3.99
C LEU A 202 17.71 4.23 -3.92
N MET A 203 16.48 4.61 -4.25
CA MET A 203 16.03 6.01 -4.15
C MET A 203 16.10 6.55 -2.72
N VAL A 204 15.74 5.73 -1.73
CA VAL A 204 15.86 6.06 -0.30
C VAL A 204 17.34 6.24 0.08
N SER A 205 18.21 5.40 -0.47
CA SER A 205 19.67 5.47 -0.26
C SER A 205 20.31 6.71 -0.91
N PHE A 206 19.84 7.11 -2.10
CA PHE A 206 20.28 8.37 -2.73
C PHE A 206 19.77 9.60 -1.97
N SER A 207 18.55 9.55 -1.44
CA SER A 207 18.00 10.62 -0.60
C SER A 207 18.83 10.84 0.68
N PHE A 208 19.30 9.76 1.29
CA PHE A 208 20.24 9.80 2.42
C PHE A 208 21.52 10.57 2.05
N THR A 209 22.05 10.24 0.88
CA THR A 209 23.31 10.72 0.35
C THR A 209 23.27 12.22 0.06
N ASP A 210 22.21 12.70 -0.58
CA ASP A 210 21.98 14.13 -0.87
C ASP A 210 22.00 15.00 0.40
N HIS A 211 21.30 14.58 1.46
CA HIS A 211 21.26 15.32 2.73
C HIS A 211 22.61 15.40 3.45
N LEU A 212 23.51 14.44 3.21
CA LEU A 212 24.84 14.41 3.82
C LEU A 212 25.93 15.00 2.91
N TRP A 213 25.64 15.27 1.64
CA TRP A 213 26.60 15.74 0.63
C TRP A 213 27.05 17.21 0.81
N LYS A 214 26.56 17.92 1.82
CA LYS A 214 26.85 19.35 2.08
C LYS A 214 28.26 19.66 2.64
N ARG A 215 29.22 18.71 2.65
CA ARG A 215 30.55 18.89 3.28
C ARG A 215 31.62 19.14 2.22
N GLU A 216 32.49 20.15 2.27
CA GLU A 216 33.42 20.52 1.17
C GLU A 216 34.36 19.42 0.63
N ASP A 217 34.70 18.39 1.42
CA ASP A 217 35.74 17.40 1.08
C ASP A 217 35.23 16.17 0.29
N ILE A 218 35.68 16.02 -0.97
CA ILE A 218 35.19 15.05 -1.98
C ILE A 218 35.45 13.59 -1.58
N LEU A 219 36.62 13.28 -1.02
CA LEU A 219 37.00 11.90 -0.69
C LEU A 219 36.10 11.35 0.44
N SER A 220 35.74 12.22 1.39
CA SER A 220 34.83 11.89 2.48
C SER A 220 33.38 11.66 2.01
N ARG A 221 32.95 12.36 0.94
CA ARG A 221 31.60 12.18 0.33
C ARG A 221 31.49 10.85 -0.39
N PHE A 222 32.50 10.50 -1.17
CA PHE A 222 32.52 9.23 -1.91
C PHE A 222 32.54 8.04 -0.93
N GLY A 223 33.40 8.09 0.09
CA GLY A 223 33.47 7.05 1.11
C GLY A 223 32.17 6.90 1.91
N LEU A 224 31.52 8.01 2.28
CA LEU A 224 30.22 7.97 2.98
C LEU A 224 29.13 7.34 2.10
N THR A 225 29.09 7.71 0.83
CA THR A 225 28.09 7.20 -0.14
C THR A 225 28.28 5.73 -0.40
N LEU A 226 29.53 5.30 -0.58
CA LEU A 226 29.87 3.90 -0.75
C LEU A 226 29.51 3.09 0.50
N LEU A 227 29.77 3.62 1.70
CA LEU A 227 29.40 2.98 2.97
C LEU A 227 27.89 2.85 3.12
N VAL A 228 27.12 3.85 2.68
CA VAL A 228 25.64 3.84 2.73
C VAL A 228 25.09 2.86 1.71
N LEU A 229 25.62 2.84 0.49
CA LEU A 229 25.25 1.85 -0.53
C LEU A 229 25.59 0.43 -0.08
N LEU A 230 26.77 0.21 0.50
CA LEU A 230 27.17 -1.07 1.09
C LEU A 230 26.26 -1.45 2.27
N GLY A 231 25.92 -0.49 3.14
CA GLY A 231 24.99 -0.70 4.24
C GLY A 231 23.60 -1.09 3.72
N SER A 232 23.07 -0.35 2.74
CA SER A 232 21.81 -0.69 2.07
C SER A 232 21.87 -2.06 1.41
N PHE A 233 22.98 -2.41 0.75
CA PHE A 233 23.17 -3.71 0.13
C PHE A 233 23.23 -4.85 1.15
N VAL A 234 23.97 -4.67 2.25
CA VAL A 234 24.03 -5.64 3.35
C VAL A 234 22.65 -5.82 3.97
N VAL A 235 21.91 -4.73 4.20
CA VAL A 235 20.56 -4.83 4.75
C VAL A 235 19.62 -5.50 3.76
N ILE A 236 19.65 -5.17 2.46
CA ILE A 236 18.87 -5.86 1.42
C ILE A 236 19.23 -7.35 1.37
N PHE A 237 20.52 -7.69 1.42
CA PHE A 237 21.01 -9.06 1.44
C PHE A 237 20.51 -9.82 2.69
N LEU A 238 20.54 -9.18 3.86
CA LEU A 238 19.95 -9.72 5.08
C LEU A 238 18.45 -9.93 4.94
N LEU A 239 17.71 -9.01 4.31
CA LEU A 239 16.28 -9.19 4.02
C LEU A 239 16.05 -10.39 3.09
N PHE A 240 16.85 -10.54 2.04
CA PHE A 240 16.79 -11.71 1.16
C PHE A 240 17.08 -13.01 1.93
N ASN A 241 17.97 -13.01 2.91
CA ASN A 241 18.22 -14.19 3.75
C ASN A 241 17.12 -14.42 4.81
N LEU A 242 16.50 -13.36 5.33
CA LEU A 242 15.46 -13.43 6.37
C LEU A 242 14.10 -13.82 5.77
N VAL A 243 13.78 -13.34 4.57
CA VAL A 243 12.62 -13.73 3.76
C VAL A 243 12.88 -15.01 2.96
N GLY A 244 14.14 -15.27 2.58
CA GLY A 244 14.54 -16.36 1.70
C GLY A 244 15.07 -17.61 2.39
N GLY A 245 14.90 -17.73 3.70
CA GLY A 245 15.42 -18.84 4.51
C GLY A 245 14.95 -20.25 4.17
N SER A 246 14.14 -20.52 3.14
CA SER A 246 13.94 -21.93 2.72
C SER A 246 13.52 -22.23 1.28
N LYS A 247 13.20 -21.27 0.39
CA LYS A 247 12.80 -21.59 -1.01
C LYS A 247 13.08 -20.50 -2.06
N LEU A 248 13.04 -19.23 -1.66
CA LEU A 248 13.11 -18.10 -2.59
C LEU A 248 14.50 -17.90 -3.22
N LEU A 249 15.55 -18.09 -2.42
CA LEU A 249 16.94 -17.98 -2.87
C LEU A 249 17.33 -19.15 -3.78
N GLU A 250 16.81 -20.35 -3.51
CA GLU A 250 16.96 -21.50 -4.40
C GLU A 250 16.29 -21.26 -5.76
N LEU A 251 15.02 -20.84 -5.80
CA LEU A 251 14.31 -20.51 -7.04
C LEU A 251 14.93 -19.35 -7.83
N PHE A 252 15.53 -18.37 -7.13
CA PHE A 252 16.23 -17.27 -7.78
C PHE A 252 17.56 -17.72 -8.38
N LEU A 253 18.34 -18.55 -7.67
CA LEU A 253 19.58 -19.14 -8.20
C LEU A 253 19.31 -20.13 -9.33
N GLU A 254 18.21 -20.87 -9.27
CA GLU A 254 17.80 -21.82 -10.30
C GLU A 254 17.38 -21.13 -11.61
N ASN A 255 16.68 -19.99 -11.53
CA ASN A 255 16.35 -19.17 -12.71
C ASN A 255 17.52 -18.32 -13.26
N LEU A 256 18.66 -18.32 -12.57
CA LEU A 256 19.89 -17.64 -13.02
C LEU A 256 20.85 -18.58 -13.76
N LYS A 257 20.57 -19.89 -13.76
CA LYS A 257 21.23 -20.91 -14.58
C LYS A 257 20.53 -21.07 -15.92
#